data_AF-A0A5K1GIX5-F1
#
_entry.id   AF-A0A5K1GIX5-F1
#
_cell.length_a   1.000
_cell.length_b   1.000
_cell.length_c   1.000
_cell.angle_alpha   90.00
_cell.angle_beta   90.00
_cell.angle_gamma   90.00
#
_symmetry.space_group_name_H-M   'P 1'
#
loop_
_entity.id
_entity.type
_entity.pdbx_description
1 polymer ?
#
loop_
_entity_poly.entity_id
_entity_poly.type
_entity_poly.pdbx_seq_one_letter_code
_entity_poly.pdbx_strand_id
1 'polypeptide(L)' 'VYEVEFVVVCIGKFNSAPKMPALPSDKGPEVFKGKVMHAKEYLMMDELDAVELIEGKKVVIVGTHKSAFDIATQCAREN' A
#
# COMPACT_ATOMS: atom_id res chain seq x y z
N VAL A 1 0.79 -37.29 6.23
CA VAL A 1 -0.04 -36.79 5.12
C VAL A 1 -1.47 -36.72 5.62
N TYR A 2 -2.18 -35.63 5.38
CA TYR A 2 -3.60 -35.49 5.76
C TYR A 2 -4.43 -35.52 4.46
N GLU A 3 -5.40 -36.44 4.39
CA GLU A 3 -6.30 -36.60 3.24
C GLU A 3 -7.70 -36.16 3.61
N VAL A 4 -8.35 -35.38 2.72
CA VAL A 4 -9.70 -34.83 2.92
C VAL A 4 -10.46 -34.83 1.60
N GLU A 5 -11.78 -34.94 1.64
CA GLU A 5 -12.64 -35.02 0.45
C GLU A 5 -12.79 -33.68 -0.28
N PHE A 6 -12.73 -32.55 0.44
CA PHE A 6 -12.66 -31.21 -0.13
C PHE A 6 -12.02 -30.22 0.84
N VAL A 7 -11.53 -29.10 0.31
CA VAL A 7 -10.93 -27.99 1.07
C VAL A 7 -11.58 -26.67 0.67
N VAL A 8 -12.03 -25.89 1.66
CA VAL A 8 -12.46 -24.50 1.45
C VAL A 8 -11.35 -23.56 1.90
N VAL A 9 -10.80 -22.79 0.96
CA VAL A 9 -9.64 -21.91 1.21
C VAL A 9 -10.11 -20.47 1.44
N CYS A 10 -10.00 -20.00 2.69
CA CYS A 10 -10.47 -18.67 3.12
C CYS A 10 -9.30 -17.66 3.36
N ILE A 11 -8.28 -17.65 2.50
CA ILE A 11 -7.07 -16.81 2.69
C ILE A 11 -7.26 -15.32 2.34
N GLY A 12 -8.45 -14.94 1.87
CA GLY A 12 -8.79 -13.58 1.48
C GLY A 12 -8.20 -13.14 0.13
N LYS A 13 -8.76 -12.06 -0.44
CA LYS A 13 -8.37 -11.53 -1.76
C LYS A 13 -7.19 -10.56 -1.70
N PHE A 14 -7.11 -9.77 -0.63
CA PHE A 14 -6.20 -8.62 -0.51
C PHE A 14 -4.82 -8.97 0.08
N ASN A 15 -4.54 -10.26 0.33
CA ASN A 15 -3.24 -10.73 0.81
C ASN A 15 -2.28 -11.14 -0.32
N SER A 16 -2.70 -11.05 -1.58
CA SER A 16 -1.86 -11.31 -2.75
C SER A 16 -0.83 -10.19 -2.98
N ALA A 17 0.04 -10.36 -3.98
CA ALA A 17 1.02 -9.35 -4.37
C ALA A 17 0.33 -8.02 -4.74
N PRO A 18 0.91 -6.87 -4.35
CA PRO A 18 0.38 -5.56 -4.72
C PRO A 18 0.16 -5.41 -6.22
N LYS A 19 -0.98 -4.84 -6.62
CA LYS A 19 -1.26 -4.56 -8.03
C LYS A 19 -0.87 -3.12 -8.35
N MET A 20 0.35 -2.94 -8.83
CA MET A 20 0.83 -1.64 -9.31
C MET A 20 0.34 -1.37 -10.74
N PRO A 21 0.01 -0.11 -11.09
CA PRO A 21 -0.26 0.25 -12.47
C PRO A 21 0.99 0.10 -13.32
N ALA A 22 0.84 -0.45 -14.52
CA ALA A 22 1.90 -0.39 -15.53
C ALA A 22 1.97 1.04 -16.06
N LEU A 23 3.12 1.67 -15.92
CA LEU A 23 3.41 2.99 -16.46
C LEU A 23 4.40 2.85 -17.61
N PRO A 24 4.36 3.75 -18.62
CA PRO A 24 5.38 3.78 -19.65
C PRO A 24 6.78 3.86 -19.04
N SER A 25 7.74 3.19 -19.66
CA SER A 25 9.15 3.28 -19.31
C SER A 25 9.59 4.75 -19.40
N ASP A 26 10.09 5.34 -18.31
CA ASP A 26 10.41 6.77 -18.14
C ASP A 26 9.33 7.63 -17.46
N LYS A 27 8.18 7.05 -17.12
CA LYS A 27 7.08 7.72 -16.41
C LYS A 27 6.64 6.97 -15.16
N GLY A 28 7.32 5.87 -14.81
CA GLY A 28 7.01 5.08 -13.64
C GLY A 28 7.78 5.51 -12.39
N PRO A 29 7.68 4.69 -11.32
CA PRO A 29 8.40 4.92 -10.07
C PRO A 29 9.92 5.01 -10.25
N GLU A 30 10.47 4.38 -11.30
CA GLU A 30 11.91 4.29 -11.57
C GLU A 30 12.59 5.63 -11.86
N VAL A 31 11.86 6.64 -12.35
CA VAL A 31 12.39 7.99 -12.60
C VAL A 31 12.04 8.97 -11.48
N PHE A 32 11.16 8.58 -10.55
CA PHE A 32 10.74 9.44 -9.45
C PHE A 32 11.79 9.43 -8.35
N LYS A 33 12.27 10.62 -7.96
CA LYS A 33 13.33 10.76 -6.94
C LYS A 33 12.83 10.60 -5.50
N GLY A 34 11.52 10.52 -5.29
CA GLY A 34 10.92 10.29 -3.99
C GLY A 34 10.60 8.81 -3.74
N LYS A 35 10.06 8.51 -2.56
CA LYS A 35 9.64 7.14 -2.20
C LYS A 35 8.29 6.83 -2.85
N VAL A 36 8.19 5.70 -3.52
CA VAL A 36 6.91 5.12 -4.02
C VAL A 36 6.68 3.80 -3.31
N MET A 37 5.46 3.56 -2.84
CA MET A 37 5.06 2.30 -2.20
C MET A 37 3.58 2.02 -2.46
N HIS A 38 3.19 0.75 -2.43
CA HIS A 38 1.78 0.38 -2.42
C HIS A 38 1.18 0.54 -1.01
N ALA A 39 -0.13 0.78 -0.93
CA ALA A 39 -0.86 0.88 0.35
C ALA A 39 -0.65 -0.34 1.28
N LYS A 40 -0.39 -1.53 0.72
CA LYS A 40 -0.09 -2.75 1.49
C LYS A 40 1.20 -2.62 2.29
N GLU A 41 2.25 -2.07 1.68
CA GLU A 41 3.54 -1.86 2.34
C GLU A 41 3.41 -0.82 3.45
N TYR A 42 2.69 0.27 3.17
CA TYR A 42 2.40 1.31 4.15
C TYR A 42 1.62 0.76 5.36
N LEU A 43 0.56 -0.03 5.13
CA LEU A 43 -0.26 -0.62 6.20
C LEU A 43 0.46 -1.72 7.01
N MET A 44 1.64 -2.18 6.56
CA MET A 44 2.47 -3.13 7.30
C MET A 44 3.53 -2.44 8.18
N MET A 45 3.69 -1.12 8.06
CA MET A 45 4.58 -0.34 8.92
C MET A 45 4.01 -0.25 10.34
N ASP A 46 4.89 -0.11 11.32
CA ASP A 46 4.45 0.32 12.63
C ASP A 46 4.04 1.80 12.62
N GLU A 47 3.35 2.22 13.68
CA GLU A 47 2.79 3.57 13.76
C GLU A 47 3.87 4.66 13.78
N LEU A 48 5.00 4.42 14.44
CA LEU A 48 6.09 5.39 14.56
C LEU A 48 6.79 5.58 13.21
N ASP A 49 7.11 4.47 12.53
CA ASP A 49 7.68 4.47 11.19
C ASP A 49 6.78 5.21 10.18
N ALA A 50 5.45 5.03 10.30
CA ALA A 50 4.49 5.71 9.43
C ALA A 50 4.45 7.23 9.68
N VAL A 51 4.49 7.66 10.95
CA VAL A 51 4.53 9.07 11.33
C VAL A 51 5.83 9.72 10.84
N GLU A 52 6.99 9.13 11.12
CA GLU A 52 8.29 9.64 10.64
C GLU A 52 8.38 9.64 9.10
N LEU A 53 7.71 8.70 8.45
CA LEU A 53 7.63 8.67 7.00
C LEU A 53 6.85 9.89 6.46
N ILE A 54 5.80 10.35 7.15
CA ILE A 54 4.88 11.39 6.67
C ILE A 54 5.32 12.79 7.08
N GLU A 55 5.88 12.95 8.28
CA GLU A 55 6.14 14.25 8.92
C GLU A 55 6.90 15.22 8.00
N GLY A 56 6.31 16.39 7.76
CA GLY A 56 6.92 17.45 6.93
C GLY A 56 7.08 17.13 5.44
N LYS A 57 6.48 16.05 4.92
CA LYS A 57 6.61 15.65 3.50
C LYS A 57 5.38 16.01 2.68
N LYS A 58 5.57 16.28 1.38
CA LYS A 58 4.45 16.39 0.44
C LYS A 58 4.05 14.99 -0.03
N VAL A 59 2.90 14.51 0.43
CA VAL A 59 2.40 13.16 0.12
C VAL A 59 1.33 13.21 -0.96
N VAL A 60 1.41 12.30 -1.93
CA VAL A 60 0.38 12.08 -2.95
C VAL A 60 -0.16 10.66 -2.81
N ILE A 61 -1.49 10.54 -2.71
CA ILE A 61 -2.18 9.25 -2.66
C ILE A 61 -2.87 9.00 -4.01
N VAL A 62 -2.60 7.85 -4.62
CA VAL A 62 -3.18 7.44 -5.90
C VAL A 62 -4.19 6.32 -5.69
N GLY A 63 -5.47 6.61 -5.91
CA GLY A 63 -6.58 5.65 -5.78
C GLY A 63 -7.83 6.29 -5.17
N THR A 64 -8.97 5.61 -5.30
CA THR A 64 -10.29 6.11 -4.84
C THR A 64 -11.04 5.13 -3.95
N HIS A 65 -10.40 4.03 -3.55
CA HIS A 65 -10.99 3.03 -2.67
C HIS A 65 -10.67 3.33 -1.20
N LYS A 66 -11.23 2.53 -0.28
CA LYS A 66 -11.13 2.70 1.18
C LYS A 66 -9.71 3.02 1.67
N SER A 67 -8.71 2.21 1.29
CA SER A 67 -7.32 2.42 1.73
C SER A 67 -6.77 3.80 1.34
N ALA A 68 -7.18 4.36 0.20
CA ALA A 68 -6.72 5.69 -0.21
C ALA A 68 -7.24 6.78 0.74
N PHE A 69 -8.51 6.71 1.12
CA PHE A 69 -9.11 7.69 2.05
C PHE A 69 -8.60 7.54 3.48
N ASP A 70 -8.45 6.29 3.96
CA ASP A 70 -7.93 6.02 5.30
C ASP A 70 -6.49 6.56 5.43
N ILE A 71 -5.63 6.26 4.45
CA ILE A 71 -4.23 6.74 4.44
C ILE A 71 -4.19 8.27 4.25
N ALA A 72 -4.99 8.84 3.35
CA ALA A 72 -5.02 10.29 3.16
C ALA A 72 -5.43 11.04 4.45
N THR A 73 -6.37 10.48 5.21
CA THR A 73 -6.80 11.04 6.50
C THR A 73 -5.70 10.94 7.54
N GLN A 74 -4.99 9.81 7.60
CA GLN A 74 -3.82 9.67 8.48
C GLN A 74 -2.73 10.68 8.09
N CYS A 75 -2.39 10.79 6.81
CA CYS A 75 -1.43 11.78 6.35
C CYS A 75 -1.85 13.20 6.74
N ALA A 76 -3.12 13.59 6.56
CA ALA A 76 -3.57 14.92 6.93
C ALA A 76 -3.51 15.20 8.45
N ARG A 77 -3.53 14.16 9.28
CA ARG A 77 -3.46 14.27 10.74
C ARG A 77 -2.03 14.35 11.26
N GLU A 78 -1.12 13.57 10.66
CA GLU A 78 0.26 13.39 11.14
C GLU A 78 1.31 14.25 10.38
N ASN A 79 0.92 14.96 9.32
CA ASN A 79 1.84 15.75 8.47
C ASN A 79 2.21 17.12 9.04
#